data_AF-A0A934EIH9-F1
#
_entry.id   AF-A0A934EIH9-F1
#
_cell.length_a   1.000
_cell.length_b   1.000
_cell.length_c   1.000
_cell.angle_alpha   90.00
_cell.angle_beta   90.00
_cell.angle_gamma   90.00
#
_symmetry.space_group_name_H-M   'P 1'
#
loop_
_entity.id
_entity.type
_entity.pdbx_description
1 polymer ?
#
loop_
_entity_poly.entity_id
_entity_poly.type
_entity_poly.pdbx_seq_one_letter_code
_entity_poly.pdbx_strand_id
1 'polypeptide(L)'
;ETSVNAVEIARLAEDAGVKAIVIHGRTRKQMYSGEVDYNIIRKVKEALSIPVIASGAALAPGLIKKMFNETGCDGVAVARGALGNPWIFRETAGLLETGTAPAAPEVDEIAHTMRAHLASNVEFLGEKVGVIHFRKFFAWYTRGLVIRDLKVRAYLACTQEEMMLLVDEVQKRRRSPSYNAMMKPSLL
;
A
#
# COMPACT_ATOMS: atom_id res chain seq x y z
N GLU A 1 -8.89 -16.17 -24.25
CA GLU A 1 -7.80 -15.21 -24.54
C GLU A 1 -6.59 -15.54 -23.67
N THR A 2 -5.48 -15.94 -24.31
CA THR A 2 -4.23 -16.47 -23.70
C THR A 2 -3.01 -15.63 -24.06
N SER A 3 -3.20 -14.50 -24.75
CA SER A 3 -2.10 -13.65 -25.20
C SER A 3 -1.51 -12.86 -24.02
N VAL A 4 -0.18 -12.85 -23.92
CA VAL A 4 0.60 -11.99 -23.03
C VAL A 4 1.51 -11.14 -23.92
N ASN A 5 1.11 -9.89 -24.15
CA ASN A 5 1.74 -8.97 -25.11
C ASN A 5 2.43 -7.77 -24.44
N ALA A 6 2.75 -7.87 -23.15
CA ALA A 6 3.27 -6.72 -22.39
C ALA A 6 4.54 -6.10 -22.99
N VAL A 7 5.46 -6.91 -23.51
CA VAL A 7 6.70 -6.42 -24.15
C VAL A 7 6.42 -5.66 -25.44
N GLU A 8 5.51 -6.17 -26.27
CA GLU A 8 5.10 -5.53 -27.52
C GLU A 8 4.46 -4.17 -27.24
N ILE A 9 3.48 -4.12 -26.34
CA ILE A 9 2.79 -2.88 -25.95
C ILE A 9 3.76 -1.88 -25.32
N ALA A 10 4.71 -2.35 -24.51
CA ALA A 10 5.69 -1.49 -23.88
C ALA A 10 6.63 -0.82 -24.89
N ARG A 11 7.09 -1.56 -25.90
CA ARG A 11 7.92 -1.01 -26.99
C ARG A 11 7.17 0.02 -27.80
N LEU A 12 5.92 -0.27 -28.18
CA LEU A 12 5.06 0.68 -28.89
C LEU A 12 4.85 1.98 -28.09
N ALA A 13 4.73 1.87 -26.77
CA ALA A 13 4.61 3.04 -25.90
C ALA A 13 5.92 3.86 -25.85
N GLU A 14 7.07 3.19 -25.75
CA GLU A 14 8.39 3.84 -25.82
C GLU A 14 8.61 4.55 -27.17
N ASP A 15 8.30 3.87 -28.28
CA ASP A 15 8.35 4.44 -29.64
C ASP A 15 7.44 5.67 -29.80
N ALA A 16 6.30 5.68 -29.10
CA ALA A 16 5.38 6.81 -29.03
C ALA A 16 5.88 7.97 -28.14
N GLY A 17 7.03 7.80 -27.46
CA GLY A 17 7.71 8.86 -26.73
C GLY A 17 7.37 8.98 -25.24
N VAL A 18 6.74 7.97 -24.63
CA VAL A 18 6.53 7.96 -23.17
C VAL A 18 7.85 7.98 -22.42
N LYS A 19 7.87 8.58 -21.21
CA LYS A 19 9.12 8.77 -20.44
C LYS A 19 9.33 7.75 -19.33
N ALA A 20 8.32 6.98 -18.99
CA ALA A 20 8.39 5.86 -18.06
C ALA A 20 7.16 4.96 -18.24
N ILE A 21 7.24 3.70 -17.83
CA ILE A 21 6.12 2.77 -17.83
C ILE A 21 5.91 2.19 -16.43
N VAL A 22 4.67 2.20 -15.94
CA VAL A 22 4.27 1.40 -14.79
C VAL A 22 3.61 0.12 -15.29
N ILE A 23 4.13 -1.05 -14.90
CA ILE A 23 3.59 -2.34 -15.32
C ILE A 23 3.14 -3.17 -14.10
N HIS A 24 1.89 -3.61 -14.14
CA HIS A 24 1.40 -4.64 -13.22
C HIS A 24 1.66 -6.02 -13.83
N GLY A 25 2.32 -6.92 -13.10
CA GLY A 25 2.62 -8.29 -13.57
C GLY A 25 1.42 -9.24 -13.62
N ARG A 26 0.24 -8.74 -13.97
CA ARG A 26 -0.97 -9.56 -14.18
C ARG A 26 -1.67 -9.09 -15.44
N THR A 27 -2.22 -10.05 -16.17
CA THR A 27 -3.13 -9.79 -17.26
C THR A 27 -4.45 -9.23 -16.74
N ARG A 28 -5.19 -8.55 -17.62
CA ARG A 28 -6.55 -8.08 -17.34
C ARG A 28 -7.46 -9.19 -16.82
N LYS A 29 -7.38 -10.40 -17.41
CA LYS A 29 -8.25 -11.54 -17.06
C LYS A 29 -8.00 -12.06 -15.64
N GLN A 30 -6.77 -11.96 -15.14
CA GLN A 30 -6.45 -12.40 -13.79
C GLN A 30 -7.08 -11.51 -12.71
N MET A 31 -7.40 -10.25 -13.01
CA MET A 31 -7.86 -9.29 -12.02
C MET A 31 -6.91 -9.30 -10.79
N TYR A 32 -7.42 -9.63 -9.60
CA TYR A 32 -6.63 -9.75 -8.38
C TYR A 32 -6.16 -11.17 -8.05
N SER A 33 -6.55 -12.17 -8.85
CA SER A 33 -6.23 -13.58 -8.65
C SER A 33 -4.87 -13.98 -9.24
N GLY A 34 -4.37 -15.13 -8.79
CA GLY A 34 -3.08 -15.68 -9.23
C GLY A 34 -1.87 -14.89 -8.72
N GLU A 35 -0.69 -15.34 -9.09
CA GLU A 35 0.56 -14.68 -8.74
C GLU A 35 0.88 -13.51 -9.66
N VAL A 36 1.73 -12.61 -9.20
CA VAL A 36 2.29 -11.55 -10.04
C VAL A 36 3.46 -12.14 -10.78
N ASP A 37 3.40 -12.13 -12.11
CA ASP A 37 4.46 -12.64 -12.96
C ASP A 37 5.62 -11.63 -12.96
N TYR A 38 6.71 -11.96 -12.25
CA TYR A 38 7.92 -11.14 -12.22
C TYR A 38 8.75 -11.32 -13.49
N ASN A 39 8.62 -12.46 -14.17
CA ASN A 39 9.35 -12.73 -15.40
C ASN A 39 8.87 -11.82 -16.54
N ILE A 40 7.57 -11.54 -16.65
CA ILE A 40 7.07 -10.58 -17.65
C ILE A 40 7.53 -9.15 -17.35
N ILE A 41 7.60 -8.75 -16.08
CA ILE A 41 8.12 -7.44 -15.67
C ILE A 41 9.60 -7.32 -16.05
N ARG A 42 10.41 -8.34 -15.73
CA ARG A 42 11.82 -8.41 -16.11
C ARG A 42 12.01 -8.28 -17.62
N LYS A 43 11.24 -9.05 -18.41
CA LYS A 43 11.29 -8.98 -19.88
C LYS A 43 10.96 -7.59 -20.42
N VAL A 44 10.00 -6.89 -19.81
CA VAL A 44 9.69 -5.50 -20.17
C VAL A 44 10.86 -4.59 -19.80
N LYS A 45 11.42 -4.70 -18.59
CA LYS A 45 12.57 -3.91 -18.17
C LYS A 45 13.79 -4.10 -19.07
N GLU A 46 14.07 -5.32 -19.51
CA GLU A 46 15.17 -5.64 -20.44
C GLU A 46 14.92 -5.11 -21.86
N ALA A 47 13.65 -4.91 -22.24
CA ALA A 47 13.28 -4.54 -23.59
C ALA A 47 13.23 -3.02 -23.84
N LEU A 48 13.20 -2.20 -22.78
CA LEU A 48 13.07 -0.75 -22.87
C LEU A 48 14.34 -0.03 -22.41
N SER A 49 14.55 1.17 -22.94
CA SER A 49 15.60 2.09 -22.49
C SER A 49 15.10 3.09 -21.43
N ILE A 50 13.79 3.33 -21.36
CA ILE A 50 13.14 4.19 -20.37
C ILE A 50 12.90 3.48 -19.02
N PRO A 51 12.71 4.23 -17.92
CA PRO A 51 12.38 3.66 -16.62
C PRO A 51 11.12 2.79 -16.61
N VAL A 52 11.20 1.64 -15.94
CA VAL A 52 10.11 0.70 -15.71
C VAL A 52 9.85 0.59 -14.20
N ILE A 53 8.64 0.98 -13.80
CA ILE A 53 8.14 0.86 -12.44
C ILE A 53 7.28 -0.41 -12.35
N ALA A 54 7.71 -1.36 -11.53
CA ALA A 54 6.98 -2.59 -11.32
C ALA A 54 5.80 -2.40 -10.34
N SER A 55 4.73 -3.17 -10.52
CA SER A 55 3.55 -3.15 -9.65
C SER A 55 3.00 -4.56 -9.45
N GLY A 56 2.41 -4.76 -8.27
CA GLY A 56 1.67 -5.97 -7.92
C GLY A 56 2.23 -6.68 -6.68
N ALA A 57 1.37 -7.01 -5.72
CA ALA A 57 1.75 -7.74 -4.49
C ALA A 57 2.89 -7.10 -3.66
N ALA A 58 3.17 -5.80 -3.85
CA ALA A 58 4.03 -5.01 -2.98
C ALA A 58 3.34 -4.73 -1.62
N LEU A 59 3.33 -5.73 -0.75
CA LEU A 59 2.57 -5.72 0.52
C LEU A 59 3.45 -5.62 1.76
N ALA A 60 4.75 -5.84 1.61
CA ALA A 60 5.74 -5.76 2.67
C ALA A 60 7.10 -5.36 2.11
N PRO A 61 7.98 -4.73 2.90
CA PRO A 61 9.33 -4.34 2.49
C PRO A 61 10.12 -5.48 1.82
N GLY A 62 10.05 -6.70 2.38
CA GLY A 62 10.73 -7.87 1.83
C GLY A 62 10.24 -8.29 0.44
N LEU A 63 8.93 -8.16 0.17
CA LEU A 63 8.36 -8.44 -1.15
C LEU A 63 8.76 -7.36 -2.18
N ILE A 64 8.86 -6.11 -1.74
CA ILE A 64 9.33 -5.01 -2.60
C ILE A 64 10.81 -5.22 -2.95
N LYS A 65 11.65 -5.56 -1.97
CA LYS A 65 13.06 -5.93 -2.21
C LYS A 65 13.19 -7.13 -3.16
N LYS A 66 12.36 -8.16 -2.99
CA LYS A 66 12.29 -9.30 -3.90
C LYS A 66 11.96 -8.86 -5.33
N MET A 67 10.97 -7.97 -5.51
CA MET A 67 10.59 -7.44 -6.82
C MET A 67 11.74 -6.69 -7.51
N PHE A 68 12.45 -5.81 -6.79
CA PHE A 68 13.65 -5.17 -7.31
C PHE A 68 14.69 -6.21 -7.78
N ASN A 69 15.01 -7.17 -6.92
CA ASN A 69 16.03 -8.18 -7.19
C ASN A 69 15.71 -9.08 -8.40
N GLU A 70 14.46 -9.51 -8.55
CA GLU A 70 14.08 -10.48 -9.59
C GLU A 70 13.74 -9.83 -10.94
N THR A 71 13.38 -8.55 -10.95
CA THR A 71 12.93 -7.86 -12.17
C THR A 71 13.92 -6.85 -12.71
N GLY A 72 14.82 -6.32 -11.88
CA GLY A 72 15.71 -5.21 -12.24
C GLY A 72 14.99 -3.89 -12.52
N CYS A 73 13.72 -3.77 -12.11
CA CYS A 73 12.93 -2.54 -12.30
C CYS A 73 13.56 -1.33 -11.59
N ASP A 74 13.28 -0.13 -12.10
CA ASP A 74 13.84 1.13 -11.58
C ASP A 74 13.04 1.69 -10.40
N GLY A 75 11.85 1.15 -10.17
CA GLY A 75 10.97 1.55 -9.08
C GLY A 75 9.85 0.55 -8.84
N VAL A 76 9.19 0.67 -7.69
CA VAL A 76 8.02 -0.16 -7.34
C VAL A 76 6.84 0.72 -6.94
N ALA A 77 5.72 0.55 -7.64
CA ALA A 77 4.46 1.19 -7.28
C ALA A 77 3.73 0.38 -6.21
N VAL A 78 3.61 0.97 -5.02
CA VAL A 78 2.93 0.36 -3.86
C VAL A 78 1.50 0.88 -3.76
N ALA A 79 0.52 0.00 -4.00
CA ALA A 79 -0.90 0.34 -3.90
C ALA A 79 -1.51 -0.20 -2.59
N ARG A 80 -2.07 -1.41 -2.62
CA ARG A 80 -2.75 -2.03 -1.47
C ARG A 80 -1.87 -2.13 -0.21
N GLY A 81 -0.56 -2.30 -0.37
CA GLY A 81 0.39 -2.36 0.75
C GLY A 81 0.53 -1.06 1.53
N ALA A 82 0.16 0.09 0.95
CA ALA A 82 0.23 1.39 1.60
C ALA A 82 -1.10 1.79 2.28
N LEU A 83 -2.19 1.06 2.06
CA LEU A 83 -3.50 1.38 2.61
C LEU A 83 -3.51 1.19 4.14
N GLY A 84 -3.55 2.31 4.87
CA GLY A 84 -3.41 2.31 6.34
C GLY A 84 -2.00 1.94 6.81
N ASN A 85 -1.02 1.94 5.91
CA ASN A 85 0.37 1.63 6.19
C ASN A 85 1.34 2.53 5.38
N PRO A 86 1.33 3.86 5.62
CA PRO A 86 2.29 4.76 4.97
C PRO A 86 3.75 4.46 5.33
N TRP A 87 4.00 3.74 6.42
CA TRP A 87 5.35 3.41 6.88
C TRP A 87 6.06 2.39 5.98
N ILE A 88 5.34 1.67 5.12
CA ILE A 88 5.92 0.74 4.14
C ILE A 88 7.02 1.39 3.31
N PHE A 89 6.93 2.70 3.03
CA PHE A 89 7.93 3.43 2.27
C PHE A 89 9.24 3.60 3.04
N ARG A 90 9.21 4.08 4.29
CA ARG A 90 10.42 4.18 5.12
C ARG A 90 11.00 2.83 5.48
N GLU A 91 10.13 1.83 5.69
CA GLU A 91 10.54 0.48 6.03
C GLU A 91 11.27 -0.18 4.85
N THR A 92 10.75 0.04 3.64
CA THR A 92 11.38 -0.39 2.39
C THR A 92 12.70 0.33 2.16
N ALA A 93 12.73 1.66 2.28
CA ALA A 93 13.95 2.45 2.10
C ALA A 93 15.06 1.96 3.05
N GLY A 94 14.78 1.86 4.35
CA GLY A 94 15.75 1.37 5.33
C GLY A 94 16.21 -0.07 5.05
N LEU A 95 15.31 -0.97 4.62
CA LEU A 95 15.67 -2.34 4.25
C LEU A 95 16.57 -2.42 3.00
N LEU A 96 16.37 -1.53 2.03
CA LEU A 96 17.18 -1.45 0.81
C LEU A 96 18.56 -0.84 1.10
N GLU A 97 18.62 0.20 1.92
CA GLU A 97 19.85 0.92 2.26
C GLU A 97 20.74 0.17 3.25
N THR A 98 20.17 -0.37 4.33
CA THR A 98 20.92 -0.93 5.47
C THR A 98 20.83 -2.45 5.58
N GLY A 99 19.99 -3.08 4.75
CA GLY A 99 19.69 -4.51 4.85
C GLY A 99 18.72 -4.88 5.97
N THR A 100 18.32 -3.92 6.83
CA THR A 100 17.36 -4.14 7.92
C THR A 100 16.23 -3.11 7.86
N ALA A 101 14.98 -3.56 7.98
CA ALA A 101 13.85 -2.63 8.05
C ALA A 101 13.80 -1.97 9.44
N PRO A 102 13.53 -0.65 9.53
CA PRO A 102 13.13 0.00 10.77
C PRO A 102 12.03 -0.75 11.51
N ALA A 103 11.94 -0.52 12.82
CA ALA A 103 10.85 -1.07 13.63
C ALA A 103 9.48 -0.63 13.08
N ALA A 104 8.51 -1.54 13.17
CA ALA A 104 7.13 -1.23 12.83
C ALA A 104 6.62 -0.04 13.68
N PRO A 105 5.74 0.81 13.14
CA PRO A 105 5.24 2.00 13.83
C PRO A 105 4.52 1.60 15.12
N GLU A 106 4.81 2.23 16.25
CA GLU A 106 4.06 1.97 17.48
C GLU A 106 2.66 2.58 17.44
N VAL A 107 1.79 2.19 18.38
CA VAL A 107 0.38 2.65 18.41
C VAL A 107 0.30 4.19 18.47
N ASP A 108 1.20 4.85 19.20
CA ASP A 108 1.26 6.31 19.28
C ASP A 108 1.52 6.96 17.92
N GLU A 109 2.42 6.37 17.14
CA GLU A 109 2.72 6.87 15.80
C GLU A 109 1.56 6.65 14.83
N ILE A 110 0.87 5.50 14.95
CA ILE A 110 -0.34 5.23 14.18
C ILE A 110 -1.41 6.27 14.50
N ALA A 111 -1.68 6.51 15.78
CA ALA A 111 -2.68 7.48 16.22
C ALA A 111 -2.31 8.91 15.76
N HIS A 112 -1.05 9.30 15.87
CA HIS A 112 -0.55 10.57 15.35
C HIS A 112 -0.81 10.72 13.84
N THR A 113 -0.46 9.71 13.06
CA THR A 113 -0.67 9.68 11.61
C THR A 113 -2.16 9.72 11.24
N MET A 114 -3.00 9.00 12.00
CA MET A 114 -4.46 9.03 11.82
C MET A 114 -5.02 10.43 12.04
N ARG A 115 -4.59 11.14 13.10
CA ARG A 115 -5.04 12.51 13.39
C ARG A 115 -4.66 13.47 12.26
N ALA A 116 -3.40 13.42 11.80
CA ALA A 116 -2.94 14.26 10.69
C ALA A 116 -3.70 13.99 9.38
N HIS A 117 -3.95 12.72 9.06
CA HIS A 117 -4.71 12.33 7.87
C HIS A 117 -6.19 12.70 7.98
N LEU A 118 -6.81 12.57 9.16
CA LEU A 118 -8.18 13.05 9.38
C LEU A 118 -8.28 14.56 9.16
N ALA A 119 -7.36 15.33 9.76
CA ALA A 119 -7.32 16.78 9.58
C ALA A 119 -7.18 17.17 8.11
N SER A 120 -6.26 16.53 7.38
CA SER A 120 -6.06 16.77 5.94
C SER A 120 -7.31 16.41 5.10
N ASN A 121 -8.00 15.32 5.45
CA ASN A 121 -9.25 14.93 4.76
C ASN A 121 -10.37 15.96 5.00
N VAL A 122 -10.50 16.46 6.23
CA VAL A 122 -11.50 17.47 6.57
C VAL A 122 -11.20 18.80 5.92
N GLU A 123 -9.93 19.22 5.90
CA GLU A 123 -9.48 20.44 5.21
C GLU A 123 -9.79 20.37 3.70
N PHE A 124 -9.52 19.24 3.06
CA PHE A 124 -9.68 19.11 1.61
C PHE A 124 -11.13 18.87 1.16
N LEU A 125 -11.91 18.06 1.91
CA LEU A 125 -13.25 17.63 1.50
C LEU A 125 -14.39 18.32 2.26
N GLY A 126 -14.07 19.14 3.26
CA GLY A 126 -15.02 19.61 4.26
C GLY A 126 -15.35 18.52 5.28
N GLU A 127 -15.82 18.91 6.47
CA GLU A 127 -15.96 17.99 7.61
C GLU A 127 -16.83 16.77 7.30
N LYS A 128 -18.07 16.98 6.84
CA LYS A 128 -19.04 15.90 6.60
C LYS A 128 -18.47 14.82 5.66
N VAL A 129 -17.90 15.23 4.53
CA VAL A 129 -17.37 14.30 3.52
C VAL A 129 -16.01 13.74 3.98
N GLY A 130 -15.15 14.57 4.56
CA GLY A 130 -13.85 14.19 5.08
C GLY A 130 -13.92 13.11 6.14
N VAL A 131 -14.86 13.23 7.10
CA VAL A 131 -15.07 12.23 8.15
C VAL A 131 -15.60 10.92 7.56
N ILE A 132 -16.63 10.97 6.70
CA ILE A 132 -17.17 9.78 6.03
C ILE A 132 -16.09 9.07 5.22
N HIS A 133 -15.28 9.84 4.48
CA HIS A 133 -14.15 9.34 3.73
C HIS A 133 -13.10 8.70 4.65
N PHE A 134 -12.84 9.29 5.83
CA PHE A 134 -11.86 8.79 6.79
C PHE A 134 -12.22 7.43 7.41
N ARG A 135 -13.52 7.06 7.48
CA ARG A 135 -13.99 5.80 8.10
C ARG A 135 -13.28 4.55 7.55
N LYS A 136 -13.01 4.50 6.24
CA LYS A 136 -12.27 3.37 5.62
C LYS A 136 -10.80 3.34 6.04
N PHE A 137 -10.17 4.50 6.18
CA PHE A 137 -8.78 4.59 6.62
C PHE A 137 -8.65 4.21 8.08
N PHE A 138 -9.60 4.61 8.93
CA PHE A 138 -9.67 4.15 10.32
C PHE A 138 -9.62 2.62 10.39
N ALA A 139 -10.42 1.94 9.58
CA ALA A 139 -10.42 0.47 9.51
C ALA A 139 -9.09 -0.12 8.99
N TRP A 140 -8.42 0.57 8.07
CA TRP A 140 -7.12 0.14 7.52
C TRP A 140 -5.97 0.31 8.52
N TYR A 141 -5.83 1.48 9.15
CA TYR A 141 -4.80 1.75 10.16
C TYR A 141 -4.88 0.82 11.36
N THR A 142 -6.09 0.39 11.71
CA THR A 142 -6.35 -0.44 12.87
C THR A 142 -6.45 -1.93 12.54
N ARG A 143 -5.90 -2.35 11.40
CA ARG A 143 -5.77 -3.77 11.06
C ARG A 143 -4.83 -4.45 12.06
N GLY A 144 -5.23 -5.62 12.57
CA GLY A 144 -4.47 -6.37 13.59
C GLY A 144 -4.65 -5.90 15.03
N LEU A 145 -5.39 -4.81 15.27
CA LEU A 145 -5.78 -4.38 16.62
C LEU A 145 -7.12 -5.01 17.03
N VAL A 146 -7.24 -5.40 18.30
CA VAL A 146 -8.48 -5.95 18.89
C VAL A 146 -9.38 -4.79 19.35
N ILE A 147 -10.07 -4.18 18.38
CA ILE A 147 -10.87 -2.96 18.59
C ILE A 147 -12.20 -2.98 17.82
N ARG A 148 -12.89 -4.13 17.80
CA ARG A 148 -14.14 -4.30 17.03
C ARG A 148 -15.18 -3.23 17.38
N ASP A 149 -15.30 -2.90 18.66
CA ASP A 149 -16.17 -1.87 19.20
C ASP A 149 -15.89 -0.49 18.58
N LEU A 150 -14.61 -0.11 18.50
CA LEU A 150 -14.20 1.19 17.92
C LEU A 150 -14.46 1.26 16.42
N LYS A 151 -14.30 0.14 15.69
CA LYS A 151 -14.60 0.09 14.25
C LYS A 151 -16.09 0.33 13.95
N VAL A 152 -16.98 -0.21 14.79
CA VAL A 152 -18.43 0.01 14.66
C VAL A 152 -18.77 1.47 14.93
N ARG A 153 -18.20 2.06 16.00
CA ARG A 153 -18.41 3.48 16.32
C ARG A 153 -17.84 4.41 15.24
N ALA A 154 -16.64 4.11 14.72
CA ALA A 154 -16.02 4.87 13.64
C ALA A 154 -16.86 4.85 12.35
N TYR A 155 -17.55 3.74 12.07
CA TYR A 155 -18.45 3.66 10.93
C TYR A 155 -19.65 4.62 11.02
N LEU A 156 -20.04 5.00 12.24
CA LEU A 156 -21.17 5.90 12.52
C LEU A 156 -20.74 7.35 12.75
N ALA A 157 -19.46 7.62 13.01
CA ALA A 157 -18.93 8.96 13.31
C ALA A 157 -19.21 9.95 12.18
N CYS A 158 -19.80 11.10 12.52
CA CYS A 158 -20.25 12.14 11.59
C CYS A 158 -19.46 13.44 11.70
N THR A 159 -18.74 13.66 12.80
CA THR A 159 -17.92 14.85 13.03
C THR A 159 -16.44 14.52 13.16
N GLN A 160 -15.58 15.52 12.96
CA GLN A 160 -14.15 15.39 13.15
C GLN A 160 -13.84 15.08 14.62
N GLU A 161 -14.52 15.74 15.54
CA GLU A 161 -14.35 15.56 16.99
C GLU A 161 -14.66 14.12 17.42
N GLU A 162 -15.78 13.54 16.98
CA GLU A 162 -16.13 12.14 17.27
C GLU A 162 -15.05 11.17 16.78
N MET A 163 -14.55 11.38 15.55
CA MET A 163 -13.50 10.54 14.98
C MET A 163 -12.17 10.71 15.73
N MET A 164 -11.83 11.93 16.17
CA MET A 164 -10.63 12.20 16.97
C MET A 164 -10.67 11.45 18.31
N LEU A 165 -11.80 11.48 19.02
CA LEU A 165 -11.98 10.74 20.27
C LEU A 165 -11.77 9.22 20.07
N LEU A 166 -12.25 8.68 18.95
CA LEU A 166 -12.03 7.27 18.62
C LEU A 166 -10.56 6.95 18.33
N VAL A 167 -9.81 7.86 17.71
CA VAL A 167 -8.37 7.72 17.50
C VAL A 167 -7.62 7.77 18.85
N ASP A 168 -8.03 8.62 19.77
CA ASP A 168 -7.44 8.68 21.12
C ASP A 168 -7.74 7.42 21.93
N GLU A 169 -8.93 6.82 21.75
CA GLU A 169 -9.24 5.51 22.31
C GLU A 169 -8.38 4.39 21.70
N VAL A 170 -8.09 4.43 20.39
CA VAL A 170 -7.15 3.50 19.75
C VAL A 170 -5.76 3.62 20.38
N GLN A 171 -5.31 4.83 20.67
CA GLN A 171 -4.00 5.09 21.26
C GLN A 171 -3.81 4.37 22.61
N LYS A 172 -4.89 4.23 23.39
CA LYS A 172 -4.88 3.55 24.68
C LYS A 172 -4.87 2.01 24.57
N ARG A 173 -5.04 1.45 23.37
CA ARG A 173 -5.13 0.00 23.16
C ARG A 173 -3.74 -0.58 22.90
N ARG A 174 -3.45 -1.74 23.51
CA ARG A 174 -2.23 -2.50 23.24
C ARG A 174 -2.31 -3.19 21.88
N ARG A 175 -1.18 -3.26 21.18
CA ARG A 175 -1.03 -4.10 19.97
C ARG A 175 -1.09 -5.58 20.35
N SER A 176 -1.81 -6.36 19.54
CA SER A 176 -1.75 -7.83 19.63
C SER A 176 -0.41 -8.32 19.05
N PRO A 177 0.25 -9.34 19.66
CA PRO A 177 1.46 -9.96 19.11
C PRO A 177 1.29 -10.51 17.68
N SER A 178 0.05 -10.74 17.22
CA SER A 178 -0.27 -11.33 15.92
C SER A 178 -0.08 -10.40 14.70
N TYR A 179 0.19 -9.09 14.89
CA TYR A 179 0.35 -8.13 13.79
C TYR A 179 1.50 -8.50 12.84
N ASN A 180 2.64 -8.95 13.37
CA ASN A 180 3.79 -9.37 12.57
C ASN A 180 3.51 -10.62 11.72
N ALA A 181 2.49 -11.42 12.07
CA ALA A 181 2.11 -12.64 11.35
C ALA A 181 1.00 -12.41 10.31
N MET A 182 0.27 -11.29 10.38
CA MET A 182 -0.95 -11.04 9.60
C MET A 182 -0.70 -10.39 8.24
N MET A 183 0.53 -9.96 7.96
CA MET A 183 1.02 -9.56 6.63
C MET A 183 1.27 -10.79 5.72
N LYS A 184 0.55 -11.89 5.92
CA LYS A 184 0.60 -13.06 5.03
C LYS A 184 -0.45 -12.91 3.91
N PRO A 185 -0.13 -13.34 2.67
CA PRO A 185 -0.90 -12.99 1.47
C PRO A 185 -2.35 -13.50 1.39
N SER A 186 -2.78 -14.37 2.32
CA SER A 186 -3.96 -15.23 2.15
C SER A 186 -5.31 -14.61 2.54
N LEU A 187 -5.37 -13.30 2.82
CA LEU A 187 -6.63 -12.58 3.11
C LEU A 187 -6.83 -11.36 2.19
N LEU A 188 -6.27 -11.41 0.98
CA LEU A 188 -6.46 -10.41 -0.09
C LEU A 188 -7.16 -11.00 -1.32
#